data_AF-A0A0N0MC90-F1
#
_entry.id   AF-A0A0N0MC90-F1
#
_cell.length_a   1.000
_cell.length_b   1.000
_cell.length_c   1.000
_cell.angle_alpha   90.00
_cell.angle_beta   90.00
_cell.angle_gamma   90.00
#
_symmetry.space_group_name_H-M   'P 1'
#
loop_
_entity.id
_entity.type
_entity.pdbx_description
1 polymer ?
#
loop_
_entity_poly.entity_id
_entity_poly.type
_entity_poly.pdbx_seq_one_letter_code
_entity_poly.pdbx_strand_id
1 'polypeptide(L)'
;MSDWLTAQEVMEQLRLKPQTLYAYVSRGLIEARADGADSRRRLYRAADIDRLKHRKARGRRPAAIAEDAISWGEPVLASTITTVARGTLWYRGRDAAILAETGKLEDVARLLWDCGTQRFPPLFTLVPDGTVLQRVFAVVGARAAIDPAMAGRTKKALYLEAASVLDSLVDAIAGRPGQGPIHARLARAWGCEDEGADLIRRALVLLADHELNASAFAVRVAASTRASLAACVLTGLAALSGPLHGGMARRVLALMREAEREGIQPALAERLAAGTAVPGFGHPLYPDGDPRAAALLRAFQPPPLYAQLRSAVSALTGEEPNIDFALTAMAARLRLTEEAPFLIFAAARCAGWIAHALEQNETGRLIRPRARYTGPEPGSAPFP
;
A
#
# COMPACT_ATOMS: atom_id res chain seq x y z
N MET A 1 3.88 -28.70 -5.29
CA MET A 1 2.76 -29.28 -6.08
C MET A 1 2.83 -28.70 -7.48
N SER A 2 2.36 -29.41 -8.52
CA SER A 2 2.46 -28.92 -9.91
C SER A 2 1.75 -27.57 -10.06
N ASP A 3 2.47 -26.53 -10.49
CA ASP A 3 1.94 -25.17 -10.70
C ASP A 3 0.87 -25.09 -11.79
N TRP A 4 0.75 -26.14 -12.61
CA TRP A 4 -0.11 -26.19 -13.78
C TRP A 4 -0.82 -27.54 -13.88
N LEU A 5 -2.12 -27.49 -14.21
CA LEU A 5 -3.03 -28.62 -14.29
C LEU A 5 -3.54 -28.81 -15.72
N THR A 6 -3.87 -30.03 -16.11
CA THR A 6 -4.51 -30.35 -17.37
C THR A 6 -5.99 -29.97 -17.37
N ALA A 7 -6.60 -29.82 -18.55
CA ALA A 7 -8.03 -29.55 -18.67
C ALA A 7 -8.88 -30.56 -17.90
N GLN A 8 -8.52 -31.84 -17.95
CA GLN A 8 -9.25 -32.92 -17.27
C GLN A 8 -9.19 -32.76 -15.75
N GLU A 9 -8.00 -32.53 -15.19
CA GLU A 9 -7.83 -32.30 -13.75
C GLU A 9 -8.63 -31.08 -13.29
N VAL A 10 -8.63 -29.98 -14.05
CA VAL A 10 -9.41 -28.78 -13.71
C VAL A 10 -10.91 -29.07 -13.74
N MET A 11 -11.40 -29.77 -14.77
CA MET A 11 -12.82 -30.11 -14.90
C MET A 11 -13.29 -31.04 -13.78
N GLU A 12 -12.48 -32.01 -13.37
CA GLU A 12 -12.76 -32.88 -12.23
C GLU A 12 -12.76 -32.10 -10.91
N GLN A 13 -11.72 -31.29 -10.70
CA GLN A 13 -11.52 -30.52 -9.49
C GLN A 13 -12.59 -29.44 -9.24
N LEU A 14 -13.06 -28.76 -10.29
CA LEU A 14 -14.11 -27.74 -10.20
C LEU A 14 -15.51 -28.28 -10.54
N ARG A 15 -15.64 -29.53 -10.97
CA ARG A 15 -16.87 -30.12 -11.52
C ARG A 15 -17.49 -29.21 -12.60
N LEU A 16 -16.73 -28.94 -13.66
CA LEU A 16 -17.11 -28.04 -14.77
C LEU A 16 -17.18 -28.80 -16.10
N LYS A 17 -18.02 -28.31 -17.02
CA LYS A 17 -18.02 -28.77 -18.42
C LYS A 17 -16.93 -28.02 -19.21
N PRO A 18 -16.42 -28.59 -20.33
CA PRO A 18 -15.37 -27.96 -21.14
C PRO A 18 -15.71 -26.52 -21.55
N GLN A 19 -16.95 -26.28 -21.97
CA GLN A 19 -17.44 -24.95 -22.37
C GLN A 19 -17.29 -23.90 -21.26
N THR A 20 -17.50 -24.28 -19.99
CA THR A 20 -17.36 -23.38 -18.84
C THR A 20 -15.89 -23.09 -18.53
N LEU A 21 -15.01 -24.08 -18.68
CA LEU A 21 -13.57 -23.90 -18.54
C LEU A 21 -13.05 -22.89 -19.59
N TYR A 22 -13.45 -23.04 -20.86
CA TYR A 22 -13.09 -22.08 -21.91
C TYR A 22 -13.65 -20.68 -21.65
N ALA A 23 -14.88 -20.56 -21.16
CA ALA A 23 -15.44 -19.27 -20.78
C ALA A 23 -14.67 -18.59 -19.63
N TYR A 24 -14.16 -19.36 -18.67
CA TYR A 24 -13.35 -18.82 -17.58
C TYR A 24 -11.98 -18.33 -18.07
N VAL A 25 -11.34 -19.06 -18.98
CA VAL A 25 -10.10 -18.59 -19.62
C VAL A 25 -10.34 -17.32 -20.44
N SER A 26 -11.40 -17.30 -21.26
CA SER A 26 -11.73 -16.12 -22.08
C SER A 26 -12.05 -14.87 -21.26
N ARG A 27 -12.53 -15.04 -20.03
CA ARG A 27 -12.81 -13.95 -19.08
C ARG A 27 -11.62 -13.61 -18.19
N GLY A 28 -10.46 -14.23 -18.41
CA GLY A 28 -9.24 -14.01 -17.62
C GLY A 28 -9.31 -14.55 -16.19
N LEU A 29 -10.25 -15.45 -15.88
CA LEU A 29 -10.43 -16.02 -14.55
C LEU A 29 -9.53 -17.23 -14.28
N ILE A 30 -9.04 -17.88 -15.34
CA ILE A 30 -8.07 -18.98 -15.26
C ILE A 30 -7.01 -18.71 -16.31
N GLU A 31 -5.76 -18.61 -15.88
CA GLU A 31 -4.63 -18.52 -16.79
C GLU A 31 -4.40 -19.86 -17.50
N ALA A 32 -4.22 -19.81 -18.83
CA ALA A 32 -3.97 -21.00 -19.65
C ALA A 32 -2.75 -20.81 -20.56
N ARG A 33 -1.84 -21.78 -20.57
CA ARG A 33 -0.65 -21.82 -21.44
C ARG A 33 -0.65 -23.07 -22.32
N ALA A 34 0.12 -23.06 -23.41
CA ALA A 34 0.35 -24.27 -24.19
C ALA A 34 1.17 -25.28 -23.39
N ASP A 35 0.87 -26.56 -23.54
CA ASP A 35 1.70 -27.63 -22.98
C ASP A 35 3.00 -27.74 -23.78
N GLY A 36 4.14 -27.81 -23.09
CA GLY A 36 5.46 -27.94 -23.72
C GLY A 36 5.67 -29.30 -24.39
N ALA A 37 4.91 -30.33 -23.99
CA ALA A 37 4.99 -31.66 -24.56
C ALA A 37 4.04 -31.88 -25.76
N ASP A 38 2.96 -31.10 -25.88
CA ASP A 38 1.98 -31.19 -26.96
C ASP A 38 1.31 -29.83 -27.21
N SER A 39 1.68 -29.20 -28.33
CA SER A 39 1.17 -27.87 -28.72
C SER A 39 -0.37 -27.79 -28.88
N ARG A 40 -1.07 -28.93 -29.00
CA ARG A 40 -2.54 -28.98 -29.08
C ARG A 40 -3.21 -29.02 -27.71
N ARG A 41 -2.44 -29.19 -26.63
CA ARG A 41 -2.94 -29.22 -25.25
C ARG A 41 -2.66 -27.90 -24.56
N ARG A 42 -3.56 -27.56 -23.62
CA ARG A 42 -3.44 -26.39 -22.76
C ARG A 42 -3.32 -26.85 -21.32
N LEU A 43 -2.48 -26.17 -20.57
CA LEU A 43 -2.35 -26.30 -19.11
C LEU A 43 -2.91 -25.05 -18.45
N TYR A 44 -3.43 -25.20 -17.24
CA TYR A 44 -4.20 -24.20 -16.51
C TYR A 44 -3.59 -23.99 -15.13
N ARG A 45 -3.47 -22.75 -14.67
CA ARG A 45 -2.72 -22.43 -13.45
C ARG A 45 -3.44 -22.91 -12.19
N ALA A 46 -2.77 -23.73 -11.37
CA ALA A 46 -3.37 -24.36 -10.19
C ALA A 46 -3.93 -23.34 -9.18
N ALA A 47 -3.21 -22.24 -8.93
CA ALA A 47 -3.63 -21.18 -8.00
C ALA A 47 -4.98 -20.52 -8.37
N ASP A 48 -5.29 -20.40 -9.67
CA ASP A 48 -6.58 -19.84 -10.12
C ASP A 48 -7.72 -20.85 -9.89
N ILE A 49 -7.41 -22.14 -10.01
CA ILE A 49 -8.36 -23.23 -9.74
C ILE A 49 -8.69 -23.30 -8.26
N ASP A 50 -7.69 -23.18 -7.39
CA ASP A 50 -7.91 -23.18 -5.93
C ASP A 50 -8.73 -21.96 -5.50
N ARG A 51 -8.46 -20.78 -6.07
CA ARG A 51 -9.28 -19.58 -5.88
C ARG A 51 -10.75 -19.81 -6.26
N LEU A 52 -11.00 -20.46 -7.39
CA LEU A 52 -12.37 -20.80 -7.84
C LEU A 52 -13.03 -21.91 -7.03
N LYS A 53 -12.26 -22.86 -6.49
CA LYS A 53 -12.77 -23.88 -5.55
C LYS A 53 -13.27 -23.21 -4.27
N HIS A 54 -12.46 -22.33 -3.68
CA HIS A 54 -12.85 -21.57 -2.50
C HIS A 54 -14.12 -20.74 -2.75
N ARG A 55 -14.29 -20.18 -3.96
CA ARG A 55 -15.51 -19.49 -4.40
C ARG A 55 -16.74 -20.40 -4.47
N LYS A 56 -16.61 -21.64 -4.97
CA LYS A 56 -17.75 -22.57 -5.14
C LYS A 56 -18.20 -23.19 -3.82
N ALA A 57 -17.26 -23.41 -2.88
CA ALA A 57 -17.55 -23.98 -1.57
C ALA A 57 -18.32 -23.02 -0.63
N ARG A 58 -18.27 -21.70 -0.85
CA ARG A 58 -18.79 -20.70 0.11
C ARG A 58 -20.17 -20.11 -0.18
N GLY A 59 -20.82 -20.45 -1.30
CA GLY A 59 -22.21 -20.06 -1.58
C GLY A 59 -22.44 -18.56 -1.85
N ARG A 60 -23.29 -18.25 -2.84
CA ARG A 60 -23.61 -16.88 -3.27
C ARG A 60 -24.58 -16.21 -2.29
N ARG A 61 -24.10 -15.23 -1.51
CA ARG A 61 -24.94 -14.16 -0.91
C ARG A 61 -24.25 -12.80 -1.14
N PRO A 62 -24.93 -11.78 -1.70
CA PRO A 62 -24.33 -10.47 -1.99
C PRO A 62 -23.65 -9.78 -0.79
N ALA A 63 -24.15 -10.03 0.42
CA ALA A 63 -23.55 -9.51 1.65
C ALA A 63 -22.16 -10.12 1.94
N ALA A 64 -21.95 -11.41 1.66
CA ALA A 64 -20.66 -12.07 1.84
C ALA A 64 -19.62 -11.59 0.80
N ILE A 65 -20.07 -11.24 -0.42
CA ILE A 65 -19.20 -10.65 -1.46
C ILE A 65 -18.70 -9.27 -1.02
N ALA A 66 -19.55 -8.44 -0.40
CA ALA A 66 -19.14 -7.13 0.11
C ALA A 66 -18.21 -7.23 1.33
N GLU A 67 -18.43 -8.21 2.22
CA GLU A 67 -17.59 -8.46 3.40
C GLU A 67 -16.20 -9.00 3.01
N ASP A 68 -16.14 -9.97 2.09
CA ASP A 68 -14.88 -10.50 1.56
C ASP A 68 -14.11 -9.43 0.77
N ALA A 69 -14.80 -8.59 -0.02
CA ALA A 69 -14.17 -7.54 -0.82
C ALA A 69 -13.48 -6.45 0.03
N ILE A 70 -13.86 -6.29 1.30
CA ILE A 70 -13.21 -5.36 2.23
C ILE A 70 -11.88 -5.95 2.79
N SER A 71 -11.74 -7.27 2.85
CA SER A 71 -10.57 -7.97 3.40
C SER A 71 -9.82 -8.75 2.32
N TRP A 72 -9.06 -8.03 1.48
CA TRP A 72 -8.24 -8.63 0.40
C TRP A 72 -9.03 -9.43 -0.67
N GLY A 73 -10.36 -9.28 -0.73
CA GLY A 73 -11.24 -9.95 -1.70
C GLY A 73 -11.30 -9.28 -3.08
N GLU A 74 -12.39 -9.47 -3.81
CA GLU A 74 -12.55 -8.89 -5.16
C GLU A 74 -12.50 -7.34 -5.11
N PRO A 75 -11.88 -6.66 -6.10
CA PRO A 75 -11.80 -5.21 -6.11
C PRO A 75 -13.17 -4.53 -5.98
N VAL A 76 -13.35 -3.73 -4.92
CA VAL A 76 -14.62 -3.05 -4.60
C VAL A 76 -14.87 -1.87 -5.54
N LEU A 77 -13.81 -1.19 -5.98
CA LEU A 77 -13.87 -0.01 -6.84
C LEU A 77 -12.88 -0.14 -8.00
N ALA A 78 -13.32 0.25 -9.19
CA ALA A 78 -12.41 0.40 -10.33
C ALA A 78 -11.40 1.53 -10.03
N SER A 79 -10.14 1.29 -10.42
CA SER A 79 -9.07 2.28 -10.36
C SER A 79 -8.11 2.07 -11.51
N THR A 80 -7.57 3.17 -12.00
CA THR A 80 -6.57 3.24 -13.07
C THR A 80 -5.17 3.61 -12.55
N ILE A 81 -5.05 3.82 -11.24
CA ILE A 81 -3.86 4.38 -10.59
C ILE A 81 -2.80 3.29 -10.41
N THR A 82 -3.17 2.20 -9.75
CA THR A 82 -2.23 1.15 -9.33
C THR A 82 -2.88 -0.23 -9.43
N THR A 83 -2.08 -1.24 -9.77
CA THR A 83 -2.48 -2.65 -9.68
C THR A 83 -1.29 -3.53 -9.27
N VAL A 84 -1.57 -4.64 -8.58
CA VAL A 84 -0.61 -5.73 -8.39
C VAL A 84 -0.95 -6.84 -9.37
N ALA A 85 -0.04 -7.13 -10.28
CA ALA A 85 -0.23 -8.16 -11.29
C ALA A 85 1.07 -8.92 -11.51
N ARG A 86 0.98 -10.26 -11.48
CA ARG A 86 2.12 -11.18 -11.68
C ARG A 86 3.28 -10.93 -10.71
N GLY A 87 2.97 -10.69 -9.43
CA GLY A 87 3.98 -10.40 -8.40
C GLY A 87 4.60 -9.00 -8.48
N THR A 88 4.19 -8.17 -9.43
CA THR A 88 4.74 -6.82 -9.66
C THR A 88 3.73 -5.75 -9.29
N LEU A 89 4.22 -4.65 -8.72
CA LEU A 89 3.46 -3.43 -8.47
C LEU A 89 3.56 -2.49 -9.67
N TRP A 90 2.42 -2.09 -10.22
CA TRP A 90 2.33 -1.23 -11.40
C TRP A 90 1.68 0.09 -11.06
N TYR A 91 2.33 1.21 -11.35
CA TYR A 91 1.78 2.56 -11.33
C TYR A 91 1.42 2.98 -12.75
N ARG A 92 0.12 3.08 -13.06
CA ARG A 92 -0.39 3.38 -14.41
C ARG A 92 0.32 2.58 -15.52
N GLY A 93 0.49 1.28 -15.29
CA GLY A 93 1.16 0.36 -16.22
C GLY A 93 2.69 0.41 -16.24
N ARG A 94 3.33 1.19 -15.35
CA ARG A 94 4.80 1.21 -15.19
C ARG A 94 5.22 0.50 -13.91
N ASP A 95 6.23 -0.34 -14.00
CA ASP A 95 6.77 -1.10 -12.86
C ASP A 95 7.36 -0.14 -11.80
N ALA A 96 6.85 -0.22 -10.57
CA ALA A 96 7.28 0.62 -9.45
C ALA A 96 8.75 0.41 -9.05
N ALA A 97 9.27 -0.82 -9.16
CA ALA A 97 10.67 -1.12 -8.86
C ALA A 97 11.61 -0.49 -9.90
N ILE A 98 11.24 -0.54 -11.18
CA ILE A 98 12.00 0.12 -12.27
C ILE A 98 11.94 1.64 -12.09
N LEU A 99 10.76 2.20 -11.79
CA LEU A 99 10.62 3.63 -11.50
C LEU A 99 11.54 4.08 -10.35
N ALA A 100 11.71 3.24 -9.32
CA ALA A 100 12.53 3.58 -8.16
C ALA A 100 14.03 3.71 -8.52
N GLU A 101 14.51 3.13 -9.61
CA GLU A 101 15.92 3.20 -9.99
C GLU A 101 16.37 4.65 -10.24
N THR A 102 15.52 5.46 -10.87
CA THR A 102 15.88 6.84 -11.29
C THR A 102 14.84 7.91 -10.94
N GLY A 103 13.57 7.52 -10.75
CA GLY A 103 12.47 8.45 -10.51
C GLY A 103 12.53 9.11 -9.13
N LYS A 104 11.95 10.31 -9.03
CA LYS A 104 11.71 11.02 -7.77
C LYS A 104 10.23 10.91 -7.41
N LEU A 105 9.88 11.20 -6.15
CA LEU A 105 8.48 11.20 -5.72
C LEU A 105 7.63 12.16 -6.57
N GLU A 106 8.19 13.29 -6.95
CA GLU A 106 7.54 14.31 -7.77
C GLU A 106 7.27 13.82 -9.21
N ASP A 107 8.11 12.94 -9.75
CA ASP A 107 7.88 12.29 -11.06
C ASP A 107 6.72 11.29 -10.96
N VAL A 108 6.72 10.49 -9.88
CA VAL A 108 5.68 9.48 -9.63
C VAL A 108 4.36 10.15 -9.27
N ALA A 109 4.36 11.24 -8.51
CA ALA A 109 3.16 12.01 -8.20
C ALA A 109 2.48 12.52 -9.48
N ARG A 110 3.25 13.11 -10.41
CA ARG A 110 2.75 13.51 -11.73
C ARG A 110 2.17 12.34 -12.52
N LEU A 111 2.84 11.19 -12.51
CA LEU A 111 2.33 9.97 -13.13
C LEU A 111 1.00 9.55 -12.50
N LEU A 112 0.92 9.43 -11.17
CA LEU A 112 -0.27 8.96 -10.47
C LEU A 112 -1.45 9.92 -10.60
N TRP A 113 -1.22 11.23 -10.53
CA TRP A 113 -2.27 12.23 -10.61
C TRP A 113 -2.86 12.41 -12.01
N ASP A 114 -2.18 11.92 -13.05
CA ASP A 114 -2.56 12.09 -14.47
C ASP A 114 -2.95 13.54 -14.81
N CYS A 115 -2.25 14.48 -14.18
CA CYS A 115 -2.39 15.90 -14.44
C CYS A 115 -1.05 16.61 -14.24
N GLY A 116 -0.73 17.50 -15.18
CA GLY A 116 0.39 18.45 -15.09
C GLY A 116 1.79 17.88 -15.35
N THR A 117 2.64 18.69 -15.98
CA THR A 117 4.09 18.49 -16.10
C THR A 117 4.89 19.59 -15.39
N GLN A 118 4.18 20.51 -14.73
CA GLN A 118 4.76 21.72 -14.15
C GLN A 118 5.58 21.37 -12.90
N ARG A 119 6.61 22.16 -12.61
CA ARG A 119 7.33 22.02 -11.35
C ARG A 119 6.37 22.26 -10.17
N PHE A 120 6.61 21.58 -9.05
CA PHE A 120 5.89 21.86 -7.82
C PHE A 120 6.03 23.35 -7.48
N PRO A 121 4.93 24.06 -7.16
CA PRO A 121 5.00 25.47 -6.87
C PRO A 121 5.86 25.67 -5.62
N PRO A 122 6.79 26.65 -5.60
CA PRO A 122 7.51 26.99 -4.39
C PRO A 122 6.49 27.57 -3.41
N LEU A 123 6.38 26.96 -2.24
CA LEU A 123 5.44 27.39 -1.21
C LEU A 123 6.18 27.60 0.10
N PHE A 124 5.63 28.50 0.89
CA PHE A 124 6.06 28.72 2.26
C PHE A 124 5.00 28.15 3.18
N THR A 125 5.30 27.00 3.79
CA THR A 125 4.44 26.40 4.80
C THR A 125 4.91 26.84 6.18
N LEU A 126 4.07 27.54 6.95
CA LEU A 126 4.39 27.78 8.35
C LEU A 126 4.36 26.44 9.09
N VAL A 127 5.51 26.01 9.61
CA VAL A 127 5.62 24.76 10.37
C VAL A 127 5.55 25.11 11.86
N PRO A 128 4.52 24.65 12.59
CA PRO A 128 4.38 24.94 14.02
C PRO A 128 5.39 24.16 14.85
N ASP A 129 5.59 24.55 16.11
CA ASP A 129 6.35 23.77 17.07
C ASP A 129 5.64 22.47 17.46
N GLY A 130 6.40 21.50 17.99
CA GLY A 130 5.87 20.22 18.49
C GLY A 130 6.56 19.00 17.89
N THR A 131 6.11 17.82 18.30
CA THR A 131 6.58 16.53 17.73
C THR A 131 6.24 16.45 16.25
N VAL A 132 6.98 15.63 15.49
CA VAL A 132 6.80 15.56 14.02
C VAL A 132 5.35 15.25 13.65
N LEU A 133 4.70 14.32 14.36
CA LEU A 133 3.29 14.01 14.12
C LEU A 133 2.35 15.17 14.45
N GLN A 134 2.57 15.88 15.56
CA GLN A 134 1.77 17.07 15.90
C GLN A 134 1.85 18.12 14.79
N ARG A 135 3.05 18.37 14.24
CA ARG A 135 3.24 19.31 13.14
C ARG A 135 2.52 18.88 11.88
N VAL A 136 2.65 17.60 11.49
CA VAL A 136 1.98 17.07 10.30
C VAL A 136 0.46 17.19 10.42
N PHE A 137 -0.12 16.78 11.55
CA PHE A 137 -1.57 16.92 11.77
C PHE A 137 -2.02 18.38 11.84
N ALA A 138 -1.24 19.27 12.47
CA ALA A 138 -1.57 20.69 12.56
C ALA A 138 -1.56 21.36 11.18
N VAL A 139 -0.52 21.14 10.38
CA VAL A 139 -0.40 21.73 9.03
C VAL A 139 -1.51 21.20 8.11
N VAL A 140 -1.69 19.89 8.03
CA VAL A 140 -2.71 19.30 7.14
C VAL A 140 -4.13 19.63 7.63
N GLY A 141 -4.35 19.66 8.95
CA GLY A 141 -5.62 20.04 9.57
C GLY A 141 -6.00 21.50 9.32
N ALA A 142 -5.05 22.42 9.47
CA ALA A 142 -5.27 23.83 9.15
C ALA A 142 -5.65 24.01 7.67
N ARG A 143 -4.96 23.32 6.76
CA ARG A 143 -5.32 23.30 5.34
C ARG A 143 -6.70 22.71 5.09
N ALA A 144 -7.06 21.61 5.74
CA ALA A 144 -8.37 20.99 5.58
C ALA A 144 -9.53 21.94 5.96
N ALA A 145 -9.29 22.90 6.86
CA ALA A 145 -10.27 23.88 7.28
C ALA A 145 -10.43 25.07 6.30
N ILE A 146 -9.41 25.38 5.49
CA ILE A 146 -9.38 26.58 4.63
C ILE A 146 -9.35 26.29 3.13
N ASP A 147 -8.80 25.13 2.72
CA ASP A 147 -8.67 24.76 1.32
C ASP A 147 -10.06 24.49 0.72
N PRO A 148 -10.35 25.01 -0.48
CA PRO A 148 -11.68 24.89 -1.08
C PRO A 148 -11.97 23.45 -1.53
N ALA A 149 -13.25 23.11 -1.62
CA ALA A 149 -13.72 21.85 -2.16
C ALA A 149 -13.20 21.60 -3.59
N MET A 150 -12.96 20.33 -3.95
CA MET A 150 -12.49 19.95 -5.30
C MET A 150 -13.52 20.20 -6.41
N ALA A 151 -14.81 20.23 -6.06
CA ALA A 151 -15.91 20.33 -7.02
C ALA A 151 -15.83 21.62 -7.87
N GLY A 152 -15.95 21.47 -9.19
CA GLY A 152 -15.95 22.61 -10.14
C GLY A 152 -14.57 23.19 -10.43
N ARG A 153 -13.49 22.68 -9.81
CA ARG A 153 -12.12 23.15 -10.07
C ARG A 153 -11.54 22.55 -11.35
N THR A 154 -10.70 23.32 -12.04
CA THR A 154 -10.01 22.85 -13.25
C THR A 154 -8.87 21.88 -12.91
N LYS A 155 -8.50 20.99 -13.84
CA LYS A 155 -7.36 20.07 -13.66
C LYS A 155 -6.05 20.80 -13.30
N LYS A 156 -5.81 21.98 -13.89
CA LYS A 156 -4.65 22.81 -13.56
C LYS A 156 -4.68 23.33 -12.12
N ALA A 157 -5.84 23.78 -11.63
CA ALA A 157 -5.98 24.27 -10.26
C ALA A 157 -5.80 23.12 -9.25
N LEU A 158 -6.40 21.96 -9.54
CA LEU A 158 -6.25 20.75 -8.72
C LEU A 158 -4.79 20.26 -8.69
N TYR A 159 -4.06 20.35 -9.80
CA TYR A 159 -2.64 20.01 -9.84
C TYR A 159 -1.79 20.89 -8.90
N LEU A 160 -1.99 22.21 -8.96
CA LEU A 160 -1.25 23.14 -8.11
C LEU A 160 -1.58 22.95 -6.63
N GLU A 161 -2.84 22.67 -6.31
CA GLU A 161 -3.26 22.33 -4.95
C GLU A 161 -2.69 20.99 -4.49
N ALA A 162 -2.74 19.95 -5.32
CA ALA A 162 -2.15 18.64 -5.04
C ALA A 162 -0.66 18.76 -4.67
N ALA A 163 0.10 19.46 -5.51
CA ALA A 163 1.51 19.73 -5.25
C ALA A 163 1.70 20.53 -3.96
N SER A 164 0.82 21.50 -3.69
CA SER A 164 0.84 22.32 -2.48
C SER A 164 0.60 21.51 -1.20
N VAL A 165 -0.38 20.61 -1.20
CA VAL A 165 -0.70 19.75 -0.05
C VAL A 165 0.43 18.78 0.24
N LEU A 166 0.99 18.13 -0.79
CA LEU A 166 2.13 17.23 -0.65
C LEU A 166 3.36 17.99 -0.10
N ASP A 167 3.65 19.18 -0.64
CA ASP A 167 4.78 19.99 -0.22
C ASP A 167 4.67 20.44 1.25
N SER A 168 3.48 20.91 1.67
CA SER A 168 3.23 21.30 3.07
C SER A 168 3.36 20.12 4.05
N LEU A 169 2.90 18.93 3.66
CA LEU A 169 3.09 17.72 4.48
C LEU A 169 4.59 17.39 4.63
N VAL A 170 5.37 17.50 3.56
CA VAL A 170 6.82 17.26 3.59
C VAL A 170 7.54 18.30 4.44
N ASP A 171 7.18 19.58 4.34
CA ASP A 171 7.73 20.64 5.21
C ASP A 171 7.48 20.34 6.70
N ALA A 172 6.27 19.90 7.04
CA ALA A 172 5.92 19.54 8.41
C ALA A 172 6.76 18.36 8.93
N ILE A 173 6.97 17.33 8.08
CA ILE A 173 7.85 16.19 8.38
C ILE A 173 9.29 16.65 8.57
N ALA A 174 9.82 17.45 7.64
CA ALA A 174 11.17 17.99 7.69
C ALA A 174 11.39 18.98 8.84
N GLY A 175 10.31 19.52 9.41
CA GLY A 175 10.35 20.53 10.47
C GLY A 175 10.68 21.94 10.00
N ARG A 176 10.77 22.17 8.69
CA ARG A 176 11.08 23.47 8.09
C ARG A 176 10.66 23.53 6.63
N PRO A 177 10.32 24.73 6.11
CA PRO A 177 10.23 24.99 4.67
C PRO A 177 11.51 24.60 3.93
N GLY A 178 11.37 24.04 2.74
CA GLY A 178 12.51 23.70 1.91
C GLY A 178 12.23 23.79 0.41
N GLN A 179 13.29 24.04 -0.36
CA GLN A 179 13.25 24.01 -1.82
C GLN A 179 14.04 22.82 -2.38
N GLY A 180 13.72 22.44 -3.61
CA GLY A 180 14.37 21.34 -4.30
C GLY A 180 13.68 19.99 -4.04
N PRO A 181 14.31 18.88 -4.46
CA PRO A 181 13.68 17.58 -4.42
C PRO A 181 13.32 17.12 -3.00
N ILE A 182 12.15 16.51 -2.83
CA ILE A 182 11.59 16.08 -1.54
C ILE A 182 12.58 15.17 -0.78
N HIS A 183 13.15 14.16 -1.45
CA HIS A 183 14.11 13.24 -0.84
C HIS A 183 15.35 13.96 -0.30
N ALA A 184 15.86 14.97 -1.01
CA ALA A 184 17.02 15.74 -0.58
C ALA A 184 16.71 16.64 0.63
N ARG A 185 15.48 17.19 0.70
CA ARG A 185 15.00 17.96 1.85
C ARG A 185 14.90 17.09 3.10
N LEU A 186 14.33 15.89 2.97
CA LEU A 186 14.25 14.93 4.07
C LEU A 186 15.64 14.45 4.50
N ALA A 187 16.52 14.11 3.56
CA ALA A 187 17.88 13.70 3.87
C ALA A 187 18.65 14.78 4.66
N ARG A 188 18.52 16.05 4.26
CA ARG A 188 19.11 17.20 4.98
C ARG A 188 18.46 17.47 6.33
N ALA A 189 17.15 17.23 6.47
CA ALA A 189 16.47 17.37 7.75
C ALA A 189 16.92 16.31 8.77
N TRP A 190 17.36 15.14 8.27
CA TRP A 190 17.80 14.02 9.09
C TRP A 190 19.33 13.83 9.12
N GLY A 191 20.10 14.69 8.46
CA GLY A 191 21.58 14.64 8.45
C GLY A 191 22.16 13.39 7.76
N CYS A 192 21.55 12.95 6.66
CA CYS A 192 21.95 11.75 5.90
C CYS A 192 22.08 12.02 4.39
N GLU A 193 22.58 13.18 4.00
CA GLU A 193 22.62 13.67 2.62
C GLU A 193 23.38 12.78 1.62
N ASP A 194 24.36 11.99 2.09
CA ASP A 194 25.19 11.14 1.24
C ASP A 194 24.41 9.92 0.72
N GLU A 195 24.55 8.75 1.36
CA GLU A 195 23.85 7.51 1.00
C GLU A 195 22.34 7.62 1.21
N GLY A 196 21.90 8.42 2.20
CA GLY A 196 20.51 8.51 2.61
C GLY A 196 19.60 9.17 1.57
N ALA A 197 20.10 10.15 0.81
CA ALA A 197 19.29 10.83 -0.20
C ALA A 197 18.77 9.88 -1.29
N ASP A 198 19.61 8.95 -1.77
CA ASP A 198 19.20 7.98 -2.79
C ASP A 198 18.26 6.91 -2.21
N LEU A 199 18.56 6.39 -1.02
CA LEU A 199 17.71 5.39 -0.36
C LEU A 199 16.32 5.95 -0.02
N ILE A 200 16.25 7.18 0.50
CA ILE A 200 14.98 7.88 0.74
C ILE A 200 14.24 8.09 -0.57
N ARG A 201 14.92 8.50 -1.65
CA ARG A 201 14.28 8.67 -2.97
C ARG A 201 13.63 7.37 -3.45
N ARG A 202 14.35 6.26 -3.40
CA ARG A 202 13.85 4.93 -3.79
C ARG A 202 12.65 4.53 -2.93
N ALA A 203 12.77 4.66 -1.61
CA ALA A 203 11.69 4.34 -0.68
C ALA A 203 10.41 5.15 -0.99
N LEU A 204 10.54 6.47 -1.21
CA LEU A 204 9.42 7.32 -1.55
C LEU A 204 8.71 6.89 -2.84
N VAL A 205 9.44 6.45 -3.86
CA VAL A 205 8.84 5.92 -5.10
C VAL A 205 8.11 4.60 -4.83
N LEU A 206 8.76 3.64 -4.16
CA LEU A 206 8.23 2.31 -3.90
C LEU A 206 6.96 2.32 -3.02
N LEU A 207 6.77 3.38 -2.23
CA LEU A 207 5.66 3.56 -1.29
C LEU A 207 4.60 4.56 -1.77
N ALA A 208 4.81 5.17 -2.95
CA ALA A 208 3.98 6.23 -3.47
C ALA A 208 2.49 5.83 -3.53
N ASP A 209 2.21 4.60 -3.93
CA ASP A 209 0.87 4.03 -3.86
C ASP A 209 0.88 2.50 -3.71
N HIS A 210 -0.25 1.89 -3.34
CA HIS A 210 -0.37 0.44 -3.18
C HIS A 210 -1.84 0.00 -3.17
N GLU A 211 -2.54 0.31 -4.27
CA GLU A 211 -3.94 -0.07 -4.50
C GLU A 211 -4.89 0.46 -3.39
N LEU A 212 -6.06 -0.14 -3.21
CA LEU A 212 -7.15 0.34 -2.37
C LEU A 212 -7.02 -0.16 -0.92
N ASN A 213 -5.87 0.09 -0.29
CA ASN A 213 -5.73 -0.19 1.14
C ASN A 213 -6.61 0.73 2.00
N ALA A 214 -6.66 0.46 3.31
CA ALA A 214 -7.53 1.15 4.26
C ALA A 214 -7.47 2.69 4.19
N SER A 215 -6.26 3.28 4.10
CA SER A 215 -6.15 4.75 4.03
C SER A 215 -6.54 5.31 2.66
N ALA A 216 -6.22 4.60 1.57
CA ALA A 216 -6.68 4.98 0.23
C ALA A 216 -8.21 4.89 0.10
N PHE A 217 -8.83 3.85 0.66
CA PHE A 217 -10.29 3.72 0.70
C PHE A 217 -10.95 4.84 1.51
N ALA A 218 -10.43 5.14 2.69
CA ALA A 218 -10.91 6.25 3.52
C ALA A 218 -10.81 7.60 2.78
N VAL A 219 -9.72 7.82 2.06
CA VAL A 219 -9.54 8.98 1.18
C VAL A 219 -10.62 9.03 0.08
N ARG A 220 -10.93 7.91 -0.59
CA ARG A 220 -12.02 7.88 -1.57
C ARG A 220 -13.38 8.16 -0.92
N VAL A 221 -13.64 7.68 0.29
CA VAL A 221 -14.88 8.02 1.02
C VAL A 221 -14.97 9.53 1.24
N ALA A 222 -13.92 10.18 1.75
CA ALA A 222 -13.89 11.63 1.95
C ALA A 222 -14.03 12.40 0.62
N ALA A 223 -13.32 12.00 -0.43
CA ALA A 223 -13.42 12.63 -1.74
C ALA A 223 -14.83 12.52 -2.34
N SER A 224 -15.55 11.41 -2.07
CA SER A 224 -16.91 11.19 -2.56
C SER A 224 -17.94 12.20 -2.00
N THR A 225 -17.62 12.88 -0.90
CA THR A 225 -18.44 13.95 -0.31
C THR A 225 -18.10 15.34 -0.87
N ARG A 226 -17.18 15.42 -1.85
CA ARG A 226 -16.61 16.65 -2.43
C ARG A 226 -15.71 17.45 -1.47
N ALA A 227 -15.09 16.79 -0.49
CA ALA A 227 -14.10 17.42 0.39
C ALA A 227 -12.91 18.03 -0.40
N SER A 228 -12.14 18.93 0.24
CA SER A 228 -10.89 19.46 -0.32
C SER A 228 -9.80 18.38 -0.37
N LEU A 229 -8.75 18.60 -1.17
CA LEU A 229 -7.61 17.68 -1.23
C LEU A 229 -6.92 17.53 0.14
N ALA A 230 -6.76 18.63 0.88
CA ALA A 230 -6.18 18.60 2.22
C ALA A 230 -7.03 17.79 3.20
N ALA A 231 -8.36 17.93 3.18
CA ALA A 231 -9.26 17.13 4.01
C ALA A 231 -9.20 15.63 3.66
N CYS A 232 -9.07 15.30 2.38
CA CYS A 232 -8.86 13.93 1.92
C CYS A 232 -7.53 13.36 2.44
N VAL A 233 -6.43 14.12 2.34
CA VAL A 233 -5.11 13.73 2.87
C VAL A 233 -5.14 13.59 4.39
N LEU A 234 -5.84 14.47 5.12
CA LEU A 234 -6.03 14.35 6.56
C LEU A 234 -6.70 13.02 6.94
N THR A 235 -7.72 12.62 6.18
CA THR A 235 -8.42 11.33 6.37
C THR A 235 -7.48 10.15 6.11
N GLY A 236 -6.69 10.21 5.05
CA GLY A 236 -5.67 9.20 4.75
C GLY A 236 -4.63 9.07 5.86
N LEU A 237 -4.14 10.20 6.36
CA LEU A 237 -3.19 10.27 7.47
C LEU A 237 -3.78 9.72 8.77
N ALA A 238 -5.02 10.06 9.10
CA ALA A 238 -5.71 9.56 10.28
C ALA A 238 -5.93 8.03 10.21
N ALA A 239 -6.26 7.49 9.03
CA ALA A 239 -6.34 6.05 8.84
C ALA A 239 -4.97 5.36 8.93
N LEU A 240 -3.91 5.99 8.39
CA LEU A 240 -2.54 5.46 8.45
C LEU A 240 -1.97 5.44 9.87
N SER A 241 -2.34 6.39 10.73
CA SER A 241 -1.84 6.43 12.11
C SER A 241 -2.33 5.25 12.98
N GLY A 242 -3.34 4.51 12.52
CA GLY A 242 -3.84 3.30 13.18
C GLY A 242 -2.78 2.18 13.24
N PRO A 243 -2.67 1.44 14.36
CA PRO A 243 -1.64 0.43 14.56
C PRO A 243 -1.75 -0.78 13.62
N LEU A 244 -2.96 -1.05 13.10
CA LEU A 244 -3.22 -2.12 12.13
C LEU A 244 -2.90 -1.71 10.68
N HIS A 245 -2.55 -0.44 10.43
CA HIS A 245 -2.17 0.06 9.12
C HIS A 245 -0.71 0.51 9.12
N GLY A 246 -0.41 1.74 9.56
CA GLY A 246 0.97 2.26 9.60
C GLY A 246 1.80 1.78 10.79
N GLY A 247 1.26 0.89 11.63
CA GLY A 247 1.94 0.40 12.83
C GLY A 247 2.96 -0.72 12.60
N MET A 248 3.07 -1.29 11.40
CA MET A 248 3.91 -2.47 11.14
C MET A 248 5.39 -2.20 11.41
N ALA A 249 5.92 -1.04 10.98
CA ALA A 249 7.31 -0.68 11.26
C ALA A 249 7.65 -0.69 12.77
N ARG A 250 6.74 -0.21 13.64
CA ARG A 250 6.93 -0.27 15.09
C ARG A 250 6.99 -1.70 15.62
N ARG A 251 6.20 -2.61 15.04
CA ARG A 251 6.21 -4.05 15.39
C ARG A 251 7.51 -4.72 14.94
N VAL A 252 8.04 -4.35 13.76
CA VAL A 252 9.37 -4.81 13.32
C VAL A 252 10.45 -4.30 14.27
N LEU A 253 10.45 -3.01 14.62
CA LEU A 253 11.43 -2.47 15.58
C LEU A 253 11.35 -3.14 16.96
N ALA A 254 10.15 -3.49 17.43
CA ALA A 254 9.97 -4.26 18.66
C ALA A 254 10.61 -5.67 18.55
N LEU A 255 10.37 -6.38 17.44
CA LEU A 255 11.01 -7.67 17.17
C LEU A 255 12.53 -7.56 17.11
N MET A 256 13.07 -6.50 16.50
CA MET A 256 14.51 -6.28 16.44
C MET A 256 15.13 -6.04 17.82
N ARG A 257 14.47 -5.27 18.70
CA ARG A 257 14.93 -5.05 20.08
C ARG A 257 14.90 -6.32 20.92
N GLU A 258 13.88 -7.15 20.73
CA GLU A 258 13.78 -8.47 21.37
C GLU A 258 14.91 -9.38 20.89
N ALA A 259 15.15 -9.45 19.58
CA ALA A 259 16.24 -10.23 19.00
C ALA A 259 17.63 -9.73 19.43
N GLU A 260 17.81 -8.43 19.65
CA GLU A 260 19.05 -7.85 20.18
C GLU A 260 19.29 -8.23 21.64
N ARG A 261 18.22 -8.24 22.47
CA ARG A 261 18.31 -8.56 23.90
C ARG A 261 18.50 -10.05 24.16
N GLU A 262 17.79 -10.90 23.42
CA GLU A 262 17.63 -12.33 23.75
C GLU A 262 18.19 -13.26 22.68
N GLY A 263 18.48 -12.75 21.49
CA GLY A 263 18.83 -13.52 20.31
C GLY A 263 17.63 -13.80 19.40
N ILE A 264 17.91 -14.08 18.13
CA ILE A 264 16.88 -14.28 17.09
C ILE A 264 15.99 -15.50 17.37
N GLN A 265 16.58 -16.63 17.79
CA GLN A 265 15.82 -17.87 17.98
C GLN A 265 14.76 -17.72 19.09
N PRO A 266 15.09 -17.23 20.30
CA PRO A 266 14.08 -16.93 21.32
C PRO A 266 13.02 -15.95 20.84
N ALA A 267 13.42 -14.86 20.17
CA ALA A 267 12.49 -13.84 19.69
C ALA A 267 11.47 -14.37 18.64
N LEU A 268 11.81 -15.45 17.94
CA LEU A 268 10.88 -16.10 16.99
C LEU A 268 10.06 -17.23 17.62
N ALA A 269 10.60 -17.92 18.62
CA ALA A 269 10.04 -19.17 19.14
C ALA A 269 8.57 -19.06 19.57
N GLU A 270 8.22 -18.07 20.38
CA GLU A 270 6.83 -17.89 20.86
C GLU A 270 5.86 -17.60 19.71
N ARG A 271 6.28 -16.77 18.75
CA ARG A 271 5.45 -16.36 17.61
C ARG A 271 5.16 -17.54 16.69
N LEU A 272 6.17 -18.36 16.42
CA LEU A 272 6.06 -19.56 15.60
C LEU A 272 5.20 -20.62 16.29
N ALA A 273 5.39 -20.83 17.60
CA ALA A 273 4.57 -21.77 18.37
C ALA A 273 3.09 -21.36 18.41
N ALA A 274 2.81 -20.05 18.47
CA ALA A 274 1.45 -19.51 18.44
C ALA A 274 0.85 -19.39 17.03
N GLY A 275 1.60 -19.71 15.96
CA GLY A 275 1.16 -19.54 14.57
C GLY A 275 0.89 -18.08 14.19
N THR A 276 1.51 -17.12 14.89
CA THR A 276 1.35 -15.70 14.62
C THR A 276 2.33 -15.24 13.54
N ALA A 277 1.86 -14.39 12.61
CA ALA A 277 2.71 -13.85 11.54
C ALA A 277 3.89 -13.05 12.12
N VAL A 278 5.07 -13.24 11.53
CA VAL A 278 6.29 -12.53 11.95
C VAL A 278 6.24 -11.09 11.41
N PRO A 279 6.32 -10.04 12.27
CA PRO A 279 6.28 -8.66 11.81
C PRO A 279 7.35 -8.37 10.75
N GLY A 280 6.93 -7.78 9.63
CA GLY A 280 7.84 -7.41 8.52
C GLY A 280 8.09 -8.53 7.49
N PHE A 281 7.43 -9.67 7.62
CA PHE A 281 7.55 -10.80 6.69
C PHE A 281 6.20 -11.19 6.12
N GLY A 282 6.23 -11.69 4.88
CA GLY A 282 5.02 -12.07 4.14
C GLY A 282 4.15 -10.88 3.73
N HIS A 283 3.37 -11.08 2.67
CA HIS A 283 2.38 -10.10 2.24
C HIS A 283 1.27 -10.79 1.40
N PRO A 284 -0.03 -10.58 1.68
CA PRO A 284 -1.12 -11.26 0.96
C PRO A 284 -1.11 -11.07 -0.56
N LEU A 285 -0.73 -9.88 -1.04
CA LEU A 285 -0.58 -9.59 -2.47
C LEU A 285 0.72 -10.13 -3.10
N TYR A 286 1.68 -10.55 -2.29
CA TYR A 286 3.01 -10.98 -2.74
C TYR A 286 3.40 -12.30 -2.05
N PRO A 287 2.72 -13.42 -2.39
CA PRO A 287 3.01 -14.71 -1.78
C PRO A 287 4.46 -15.18 -2.03
N ASP A 288 5.07 -14.73 -3.12
CA ASP A 288 6.45 -15.07 -3.51
C ASP A 288 7.47 -13.99 -3.08
N GLY A 289 7.08 -13.04 -2.24
CA GLY A 289 7.93 -11.96 -1.73
C GLY A 289 7.63 -10.57 -2.31
N ASP A 290 7.74 -9.54 -1.47
CA ASP A 290 7.37 -8.16 -1.83
C ASP A 290 8.41 -7.53 -2.79
N PRO A 291 8.03 -7.18 -4.03
CA PRO A 291 8.96 -6.62 -5.01
C PRO A 291 9.54 -5.28 -4.57
N ARG A 292 8.81 -4.52 -3.75
CA ARG A 292 9.27 -3.24 -3.20
C ARG A 292 10.39 -3.45 -2.18
N ALA A 293 10.19 -4.42 -1.28
CA ALA A 293 11.17 -4.77 -0.26
C ALA A 293 12.46 -5.26 -0.92
N ALA A 294 12.32 -6.17 -1.90
CA ALA A 294 13.44 -6.69 -2.66
C ALA A 294 14.20 -5.57 -3.41
N ALA A 295 13.48 -4.63 -4.05
CA ALA A 295 14.10 -3.49 -4.74
C ALA A 295 14.86 -2.57 -3.79
N LEU A 296 14.31 -2.27 -2.61
CA LEU A 296 14.96 -1.39 -1.62
C LEU A 296 16.16 -2.06 -0.95
N LEU A 297 16.03 -3.33 -0.53
CA LEU A 297 17.10 -4.08 0.13
C LEU A 297 18.29 -4.36 -0.81
N ARG A 298 18.12 -4.34 -2.14
CA ARG A 298 19.24 -4.44 -3.09
C ARG A 298 20.11 -3.18 -3.14
N ALA A 299 19.62 -2.04 -2.64
CA ALA A 299 20.32 -0.76 -2.77
C ALA A 299 21.32 -0.49 -1.63
N PHE A 300 21.33 -1.30 -0.56
CA PHE A 300 22.24 -1.16 0.57
C PHE A 300 22.51 -2.51 1.23
N GLN A 301 23.57 -2.60 2.04
CA GLN A 301 23.82 -3.77 2.88
C GLN A 301 23.04 -3.61 4.20
N PRO A 302 22.05 -4.48 4.51
CA PRO A 302 21.33 -4.41 5.76
C PRO A 302 22.27 -4.62 6.96
N PRO A 303 21.98 -4.01 8.13
CA PRO A 303 22.77 -4.29 9.33
C PRO A 303 22.78 -5.80 9.66
N PRO A 304 23.84 -6.33 10.29
CA PRO A 304 24.02 -7.78 10.48
C PRO A 304 22.82 -8.47 11.15
N LEU A 305 22.22 -7.85 12.17
CA LEU A 305 21.06 -8.41 12.85
C LEU A 305 19.84 -8.54 11.92
N TYR A 306 19.59 -7.56 11.04
CA TYR A 306 18.55 -7.66 10.02
C TYR A 306 18.84 -8.78 9.02
N ALA A 307 20.08 -8.91 8.55
CA ALA A 307 20.46 -9.96 7.62
C ALA A 307 20.30 -11.37 8.23
N GLN A 308 20.67 -11.54 9.50
CA GLN A 308 20.50 -12.78 10.24
C GLN A 308 19.01 -13.09 10.49
N LEU A 309 18.22 -12.11 10.93
CA LEU A 309 16.79 -12.29 11.15
C LEU A 309 16.07 -12.69 9.86
N ARG A 310 16.38 -12.01 8.74
CA ARG A 310 15.87 -12.38 7.42
C ARG A 310 16.16 -13.84 7.09
N SER A 311 17.40 -14.26 7.26
CA SER A 311 17.83 -15.63 6.95
C SER A 311 17.12 -16.66 7.83
N ALA A 312 16.97 -16.36 9.12
CA ALA A 312 16.28 -17.24 10.06
C ALA A 312 14.79 -17.39 9.74
N VAL A 313 14.08 -16.28 9.47
CA VAL A 313 12.64 -16.33 9.15
C VAL A 313 12.42 -17.07 7.83
N SER A 314 13.16 -16.74 6.77
CA SER A 314 13.05 -17.42 5.48
C SER A 314 13.31 -18.93 5.60
N ALA A 315 14.29 -19.35 6.41
CA ALA A 315 14.55 -20.78 6.67
C ALA A 315 13.45 -21.49 7.48
N LEU A 316 12.79 -20.80 8.40
CA LEU A 316 11.79 -21.37 9.31
C LEU A 316 10.37 -21.36 8.73
N THR A 317 10.03 -20.34 7.93
CA THR A 317 8.65 -20.10 7.47
C THR A 317 8.52 -20.07 5.94
N GLY A 318 9.62 -19.89 5.21
CA GLY A 318 9.60 -19.61 3.77
C GLY A 318 9.13 -18.19 3.42
N GLU A 319 8.83 -17.34 4.40
CA GLU A 319 8.37 -15.97 4.16
C GLU A 319 9.56 -15.03 3.89
N GLU A 320 9.43 -14.19 2.87
CA GLU A 320 10.40 -13.14 2.56
C GLU A 320 10.01 -11.80 3.21
N PRO A 321 10.99 -10.89 3.41
CA PRO A 321 10.72 -9.55 3.92
C PRO A 321 9.72 -8.76 3.08
N ASN A 322 8.87 -8.00 3.76
CA ASN A 322 8.02 -6.98 3.15
C ASN A 322 8.61 -5.57 3.27
N ILE A 323 7.93 -4.58 2.68
CA ILE A 323 8.45 -3.21 2.62
C ILE A 323 8.70 -2.58 3.99
N ASP A 324 7.93 -2.96 5.03
CA ASP A 324 8.11 -2.42 6.38
C ASP A 324 9.43 -2.89 7.00
N PHE A 325 9.81 -4.15 6.79
CA PHE A 325 11.13 -4.65 7.17
C PHE A 325 12.26 -3.93 6.43
N ALA A 326 12.09 -3.71 5.12
CA ALA A 326 13.08 -3.00 4.32
C ALA A 326 13.26 -1.54 4.79
N LEU A 327 12.16 -0.87 5.16
CA LEU A 327 12.20 0.49 5.69
C LEU A 327 12.90 0.58 7.05
N THR A 328 12.63 -0.35 7.97
CA THR A 328 13.29 -0.36 9.29
C THR A 328 14.77 -0.73 9.17
N ALA A 329 15.13 -1.65 8.28
CA ALA A 329 16.52 -1.96 7.95
C ALA A 329 17.25 -0.74 7.38
N MET A 330 16.61 0.00 6.46
CA MET A 330 17.14 1.24 5.90
C MET A 330 17.30 2.32 6.97
N ALA A 331 16.30 2.53 7.83
CA ALA A 331 16.37 3.49 8.93
C ALA A 331 17.51 3.16 9.90
N ALA A 332 17.71 1.88 10.24
CA ALA A 332 18.82 1.43 11.07
C ALA A 332 20.18 1.66 10.39
N ARG A 333 20.30 1.37 9.09
CA ARG A 333 21.52 1.64 8.30
C ARG A 333 21.90 3.12 8.31
N LEU A 334 20.91 3.99 8.14
CA LEU A 334 21.06 5.45 8.08
C LEU A 334 21.05 6.13 9.45
N ARG A 335 20.90 5.37 10.55
CA ARG A 335 20.78 5.88 11.93
C ARG A 335 19.67 6.93 12.10
N LEU A 336 18.55 6.71 11.40
CA LEU A 336 17.38 7.58 11.52
C LEU A 336 16.61 7.28 12.82
N THR A 337 15.73 8.20 13.20
CA THR A 337 14.85 8.02 14.35
C THR A 337 13.87 6.86 14.12
N GLU A 338 13.32 6.29 15.21
CA GLU A 338 12.34 5.19 15.14
C GLU A 338 11.06 5.57 14.38
N GLU A 339 10.77 6.86 14.25
CA GLU A 339 9.61 7.39 13.55
C GLU A 339 9.83 7.50 12.03
N ALA A 340 11.09 7.50 11.57
CA ALA A 340 11.42 7.75 10.17
C ALA A 340 10.74 6.78 9.18
N PRO A 341 10.66 5.46 9.43
CA PRO A 341 9.90 4.55 8.56
C PRO A 341 8.45 5.00 8.33
N PHE A 342 7.75 5.40 9.39
CA PHE A 342 6.37 5.89 9.31
C PHE A 342 6.29 7.21 8.54
N LEU A 343 7.22 8.13 8.79
CA LEU A 343 7.24 9.45 8.14
C LEU A 343 7.54 9.35 6.64
N ILE A 344 8.48 8.48 6.24
CA ILE A 344 8.77 8.19 4.83
C ILE A 344 7.54 7.57 4.16
N PHE A 345 6.88 6.62 4.82
CA PHE A 345 5.65 6.01 4.32
C PHE A 345 4.57 7.08 4.11
N ALA A 346 4.30 7.91 5.12
CA ALA A 346 3.28 8.95 5.04
C ALA A 346 3.57 9.98 3.93
N ALA A 347 4.82 10.43 3.80
CA ALA A 347 5.25 11.34 2.75
C ALA A 347 5.04 10.75 1.35
N ALA A 348 5.48 9.51 1.14
CA ALA A 348 5.30 8.79 -0.10
C ALA A 348 3.82 8.62 -0.44
N ARG A 349 3.06 8.09 0.52
CA ARG A 349 1.68 7.68 0.34
C ARG A 349 0.73 8.83 0.06
N CYS A 350 1.09 10.04 0.49
CA CYS A 350 0.34 11.26 0.17
C CYS A 350 0.15 11.43 -1.35
N ALA A 351 1.12 11.03 -2.18
CA ALA A 351 0.98 11.04 -3.63
C ALA A 351 -0.19 10.15 -4.11
N GLY A 352 -0.25 8.90 -3.64
CA GLY A 352 -1.33 7.95 -3.92
C GLY A 352 -2.68 8.42 -3.37
N TRP A 353 -2.74 8.95 -2.15
CA TRP A 353 -3.97 9.51 -1.59
C TRP A 353 -4.55 10.62 -2.46
N ILE A 354 -3.72 11.56 -2.90
CA ILE A 354 -4.16 12.63 -3.79
C ILE A 354 -4.65 12.03 -5.13
N ALA A 355 -3.96 11.04 -5.70
CA ALA A 355 -4.41 10.37 -6.92
C ALA A 355 -5.81 9.73 -6.74
N HIS A 356 -6.03 9.02 -5.64
CA HIS A 356 -7.31 8.40 -5.31
C HIS A 356 -8.42 9.44 -5.07
N ALA A 357 -8.10 10.56 -4.44
CA ALA A 357 -9.05 11.66 -4.24
C ALA A 357 -9.47 12.29 -5.58
N LEU A 358 -8.50 12.53 -6.48
CA LEU A 358 -8.75 13.06 -7.82
C LEU A 358 -9.59 12.09 -8.66
N GLU A 359 -9.22 10.80 -8.70
CA GLU A 359 -9.98 9.77 -9.42
C GLU A 359 -11.42 9.65 -8.88
N GLN A 360 -11.60 9.71 -7.56
CA GLN A 360 -12.94 9.68 -6.98
C GLN A 360 -13.74 10.94 -7.32
N ASN A 361 -13.11 12.12 -7.30
CA ASN A 361 -13.77 13.38 -7.65
C ASN A 361 -14.28 13.37 -9.10
N GLU A 362 -13.52 12.79 -10.03
CA GLU A 362 -13.94 12.63 -11.43
C GLU A 362 -15.18 11.72 -11.58
N THR A 363 -15.37 10.73 -10.69
CA THR A 363 -16.56 9.86 -10.75
C THR A 363 -17.84 10.63 -10.38
N GLY A 364 -17.74 11.67 -9.55
CA GLY A 364 -18.86 12.45 -9.03
C GLY A 364 -19.85 11.69 -8.14
N ARG A 365 -19.58 10.42 -7.80
CA ARG A 365 -20.50 9.52 -7.06
C ARG A 365 -20.15 9.46 -5.58
N LEU A 366 -21.18 9.56 -4.73
CA LEU A 366 -21.09 9.40 -3.28
C LEU A 366 -20.88 7.92 -2.90
N ILE A 367 -19.92 7.64 -2.03
CA ILE A 367 -19.75 6.32 -1.40
C ILE A 367 -20.58 6.32 -0.10
N ARG A 368 -21.72 5.61 -0.14
CA ARG A 368 -22.64 5.50 1.01
C ARG A 368 -23.16 4.07 1.13
N PRO A 369 -22.41 3.14 1.74
CA PRO A 369 -22.87 1.77 1.94
C PRO A 369 -24.06 1.73 2.92
N ARG A 370 -24.83 0.64 2.85
CA ARG A 370 -25.89 0.32 3.81
C ARG A 370 -25.37 -0.74 4.77
N ALA A 371 -25.59 -0.55 6.06
CA ALA A 371 -25.37 -1.60 7.05
C ALA A 371 -26.54 -2.58 7.08
N ARG A 372 -26.25 -3.86 7.37
CA ARG A 372 -27.26 -4.82 7.83
C ARG A 372 -27.40 -4.65 9.34
N TYR A 373 -28.59 -4.25 9.79
CA TYR A 373 -28.86 -4.13 11.23
C TYR A 373 -28.96 -5.51 11.88
N THR A 374 -28.22 -5.73 12.96
CA THR A 374 -28.19 -6.98 13.74
C THR A 374 -28.43 -6.74 15.23
N GLY A 375 -28.96 -5.56 15.58
CA GLY A 375 -29.38 -5.25 16.95
C GLY A 375 -30.75 -5.85 17.29
N PRO A 376 -31.31 -5.51 18.47
CA PRO A 376 -32.64 -5.95 18.88
C PRO A 376 -33.70 -5.61 17.85
N GLU A 377 -34.73 -6.45 17.71
CA GLU A 377 -35.82 -6.22 16.78
C GLU A 377 -36.44 -4.83 17.00
N PRO A 378 -36.70 -4.03 15.94
CA PRO A 378 -37.29 -2.71 16.11
C PRO A 378 -38.61 -2.78 16.89
N GLY A 379 -38.66 -2.11 18.05
CA GLY A 379 -39.82 -2.10 18.94
C GLY A 379 -39.81 -3.16 20.06
N SER A 380 -38.79 -4.02 20.14
CA SER A 380 -38.69 -5.04 21.20
C SER A 380 -38.02 -4.56 22.50
N ALA A 381 -37.49 -3.33 22.51
CA ALA A 381 -36.92 -2.74 23.72
C ALA A 381 -38.04 -2.06 24.53
N PRO A 382 -38.25 -2.41 25.81
CA PRO A 382 -39.14 -1.64 26.66
C PRO A 382 -38.60 -0.20 26.75
N PHE A 383 -39.46 0.77 26.45
CA PHE A 383 -39.19 2.18 26.73
C PHE A 383 -39.01 2.34 28.25
N PRO A 384 -37.88 2.92 28.73
CA PRO A 384 -37.77 3.32 30.13
C PRO A 384 -38.69 4.48 30.48
#